data_AF-A0A4Q3RII5-F1
#
_entry.id   AF-A0A4Q3RII5-F1
#
_cell.length_a   1.000
_cell.length_b   1.000
_cell.length_c   1.000
_cell.angle_alpha   90.00
_cell.angle_beta   90.00
_cell.angle_gamma   90.00
#
_symmetry.space_group_name_H-M   'P 1'
#
loop_
_entity.id
_entity.type
_entity.pdbx_description
1 polymer ?
#
loop_
_entity_poly.entity_id
_entity_poly.type
_entity_poly.pdbx_seq_one_letter_code
_entity_poly.pdbx_strand_id
1 'polypeptide(L)'
;ILQRLQAFELLLQNNPDYVGKIALYMIVVPSRDTVQQYRELRDEIDKFVGGINSRYRTMDWQPVHYFYRGFPVEELTALYAKAHICLVTPMRDGMNLVCKEFVASRRNNDGVLILSEMAGASRELVDALIVNPNNIEAIANAIIEAVNMPEHEQSRRMKMMKEIVMKFNVSHWVKMFMSRLHEVKAMQQSMYAKRINSSTRYNIKKQYAAAKKRIIFLDYDGTLVGFKTNIEQAAPDEDLYQLLKQVSSDPSNRLVLVSGRDPKFLDKWFGGLDVDIISEHGAWTKTRNNNWVSVPGLSSTWKKEFFPVLESFTDRTPGAFIEEKDFSLVWHYRKVEESLGELRTNELMNTLR
;
A
#
# COMPACT_ATOMS: atom_id res chain seq x y z
N ILE A 1 18.30 6.48 -21.79
CA ILE A 1 19.67 6.25 -22.33
C ILE A 1 20.16 7.51 -23.03
N LEU A 2 19.37 8.07 -23.96
CA LEU A 2 19.71 9.30 -24.67
C LEU A 2 20.06 10.46 -23.75
N GLN A 3 19.28 10.70 -22.69
CA GLN A 3 19.55 11.75 -21.69
C GLN A 3 20.92 11.58 -21.03
N ARG A 4 21.36 10.34 -20.82
CA ARG A 4 22.68 10.03 -20.28
C ARG A 4 23.79 10.41 -21.25
N LEU A 5 23.61 10.09 -22.54
CA LEU A 5 24.56 10.45 -23.58
C LEU A 5 24.61 11.96 -23.80
N GLN A 6 23.46 12.65 -23.79
CA GLN A 6 23.35 14.10 -23.87
C GLN A 6 24.08 14.78 -22.72
N ALA A 7 23.91 14.28 -21.48
CA ALA A 7 24.60 14.82 -20.32
C ALA A 7 26.11 14.61 -20.40
N PHE A 8 26.56 13.46 -20.90
CA PHE A 8 27.98 13.19 -21.11
C PHE A 8 28.57 14.07 -22.22
N GLU A 9 27.85 14.29 -23.32
CA GLU A 9 28.27 15.22 -24.37
C GLU A 9 28.36 16.66 -23.83
N LEU A 10 27.33 17.11 -23.10
CA LEU A 10 27.30 18.44 -22.49
C LEU A 10 28.48 18.64 -21.52
N LEU A 11 28.81 17.62 -20.73
CA LEU A 11 29.98 17.64 -19.85
C LEU A 11 31.27 17.89 -20.63
N LEU A 12 31.50 17.15 -21.73
CA LEU A 12 32.71 17.29 -22.56
C LEU A 12 32.74 18.63 -23.31
N GLN A 13 31.58 19.15 -23.73
CA GLN A 13 31.45 20.47 -24.37
C GLN A 13 31.84 21.60 -23.42
N ASN A 14 31.29 21.60 -22.20
CA ASN A 14 31.45 22.70 -21.26
C ASN A 14 32.74 22.61 -20.45
N ASN A 15 33.38 21.43 -20.40
CA ASN A 15 34.56 21.19 -19.58
C ASN A 15 35.64 20.45 -20.40
N PRO A 16 36.37 21.16 -21.29
CA PRO A 16 37.41 20.56 -22.12
C PRO A 16 38.49 19.81 -21.33
N ASP A 17 38.73 20.20 -20.07
CA ASP A 17 39.72 19.56 -19.20
C ASP A 17 39.42 18.09 -18.87
N TYR A 18 38.19 17.62 -19.08
CA TYR A 18 37.80 16.21 -18.87
C TYR A 18 37.91 15.35 -20.14
N VAL A 19 38.15 15.96 -21.30
CA VAL A 19 38.42 15.26 -22.56
C VAL A 19 39.71 14.45 -22.38
N GLY A 20 39.68 13.16 -22.74
CA GLY A 20 40.81 12.24 -22.49
C GLY A 20 40.89 11.64 -21.09
N LYS A 21 40.06 12.10 -20.13
CA LYS A 21 40.13 11.66 -18.72
C LYS A 21 38.96 10.80 -18.26
N ILE A 22 37.79 10.94 -18.89
CA ILE A 22 36.57 10.20 -18.52
C ILE A 22 36.13 9.34 -19.69
N ALA A 23 35.79 8.07 -19.45
CA ALA A 23 35.20 7.19 -20.45
C ALA A 23 33.90 6.60 -19.94
N LEU A 24 32.85 6.65 -20.77
CA LEU A 24 31.53 6.10 -20.48
C LEU A 24 31.41 4.70 -21.05
N TYR A 25 31.29 3.69 -20.18
CA TYR A 25 30.99 2.32 -20.55
C TYR A 25 29.49 2.08 -20.48
N MET A 26 28.88 1.76 -21.63
CA MET A 26 27.46 1.48 -21.74
C MET A 26 27.23 0.06 -22.25
N ILE A 27 26.78 -0.81 -21.36
CA ILE A 27 26.35 -2.16 -21.67
C ILE A 27 24.83 -2.16 -21.76
N VAL A 28 24.31 -2.48 -22.94
CA VAL A 28 22.87 -2.54 -23.21
C VAL A 28 22.54 -3.95 -23.67
N VAL A 29 21.72 -4.64 -22.88
CA VAL A 29 21.25 -5.98 -23.20
C VAL A 29 20.07 -5.87 -24.19
N PRO A 30 20.13 -6.55 -25.34
CA PRO A 30 19.03 -6.57 -26.30
C PRO A 30 17.73 -7.06 -25.65
N SER A 31 16.62 -6.38 -25.94
CA SER A 31 15.34 -6.65 -25.30
C SER A 31 14.22 -6.15 -26.21
N ARG A 32 13.28 -7.05 -26.54
CA ARG A 32 12.09 -6.74 -27.35
C ARG A 32 12.41 -6.16 -28.74
N ASP A 33 13.50 -6.60 -29.36
CA ASP A 33 14.01 -6.10 -30.64
C ASP A 33 13.03 -6.26 -31.83
N THR A 34 11.99 -7.09 -31.69
CA THR A 34 10.92 -7.22 -32.68
C THR A 34 9.94 -6.06 -32.68
N VAL A 35 9.96 -5.19 -31.65
CA VAL A 35 9.09 -4.03 -31.52
C VAL A 35 9.75 -2.83 -32.19
N GLN A 36 9.06 -2.21 -33.15
CA GLN A 36 9.57 -1.11 -33.97
C GLN A 36 10.20 0.03 -33.15
N GLN A 37 9.54 0.44 -32.06
CA GLN A 37 10.00 1.51 -31.17
C GLN A 37 11.37 1.23 -30.54
N TYR A 38 11.70 -0.04 -30.26
CA TYR A 38 13.00 -0.41 -29.72
C TYR A 38 14.10 -0.38 -30.77
N ARG A 39 13.77 -0.66 -32.04
CA ARG A 39 14.71 -0.53 -33.17
C ARG A 39 15.04 0.94 -33.45
N GLU A 40 14.03 1.79 -33.50
CA GLU A 40 14.23 3.24 -33.70
C GLU A 40 15.07 3.85 -32.57
N LEU A 41 14.76 3.49 -31.31
CA LEU A 41 15.53 3.95 -30.17
C LEU A 41 16.99 3.46 -30.24
N ARG A 42 17.22 2.23 -30.70
CA ARG A 42 18.57 1.70 -30.89
C ARG A 42 19.32 2.51 -31.95
N ASP A 43 18.72 2.74 -33.12
CA ASP A 43 19.35 3.50 -34.20
C ASP A 43 19.69 4.92 -33.75
N GLU A 44 18.83 5.53 -32.94
CA GLU A 44 19.09 6.84 -32.33
C GLU A 44 20.28 6.80 -31.38
N ILE A 45 20.36 5.78 -30.51
CA ILE A 45 21.51 5.57 -29.61
C ILE A 45 22.80 5.36 -30.41
N ASP A 46 22.79 4.50 -31.43
CA ASP A 46 23.95 4.18 -32.27
C ASP A 46 24.47 5.44 -32.97
N LYS A 47 23.57 6.24 -33.53
CA LYS A 47 23.89 7.53 -34.16
C LYS A 47 24.49 8.52 -33.16
N PHE A 48 23.91 8.62 -31.96
CA PHE A 48 24.36 9.57 -30.94
C PHE A 48 25.74 9.18 -30.38
N VAL A 49 25.95 7.89 -30.10
CA VAL A 49 27.27 7.35 -29.70
C VAL A 49 28.32 7.60 -30.78
N GLY A 50 27.97 7.32 -32.04
CA GLY A 50 28.84 7.59 -33.20
C GLY A 50 29.19 9.08 -33.30
N GLY A 51 28.22 9.96 -33.09
CA GLY A 51 28.41 11.41 -33.07
C GLY A 51 29.41 11.86 -32.01
N ILE A 52 29.20 11.49 -30.74
CA ILE A 52 30.11 11.83 -29.63
C ILE A 52 31.53 11.30 -29.93
N ASN A 53 31.63 10.02 -30.28
CA ASN A 53 32.93 9.41 -30.54
C ASN A 53 33.63 10.09 -31.73
N SER A 54 32.93 10.43 -32.81
CA SER A 54 33.54 11.12 -33.96
C SER A 54 34.10 12.51 -33.60
N ARG A 55 33.44 13.22 -32.68
CA ARG A 55 33.80 14.59 -32.31
C ARG A 55 34.96 14.64 -31.32
N TYR A 56 35.02 13.72 -30.35
CA TYR A 56 35.94 13.81 -29.22
C TYR A 56 37.05 12.74 -29.21
N ARG A 57 36.93 11.65 -29.96
CA ARG A 57 37.96 10.59 -30.01
C ARG A 57 39.34 11.16 -30.32
N THR A 58 40.35 10.61 -29.64
CA THR A 58 41.76 10.78 -30.00
C THR A 58 42.37 9.42 -30.37
N MET A 59 43.67 9.36 -30.70
CA MET A 59 44.32 8.07 -31.02
C MET A 59 44.27 7.08 -29.84
N ASP A 60 44.40 7.58 -28.61
CA ASP A 60 44.55 6.75 -27.41
C ASP A 60 43.28 6.72 -26.53
N TRP A 61 42.24 7.46 -26.89
CA TRP A 61 41.03 7.59 -26.06
C TRP A 61 39.73 7.57 -26.86
N GLN A 62 38.78 6.77 -26.37
CA GLN A 62 37.42 6.71 -26.86
C GLN A 62 36.44 7.17 -25.76
N PRO A 63 35.63 8.22 -26.00
CA PRO A 63 34.72 8.76 -25.00
C PRO A 63 33.63 7.77 -24.56
N VAL A 64 33.00 7.06 -25.50
CA VAL A 64 31.88 6.14 -25.21
C VAL A 64 32.19 4.74 -25.73
N HIS A 65 32.29 3.78 -24.82
CA HIS A 65 32.38 2.35 -25.09
C HIS A 65 30.99 1.72 -25.01
N TYR A 66 30.35 1.55 -26.17
CA TYR A 66 29.00 1.03 -26.28
C TYR A 66 29.01 -0.45 -26.69
N PHE A 67 28.34 -1.29 -25.90
CA PHE A 67 28.19 -2.72 -26.14
C PHE A 67 26.71 -3.09 -26.16
N TYR A 68 26.23 -3.57 -27.30
CA TYR A 68 24.87 -4.08 -27.46
C TYR A 68 24.83 -5.62 -27.29
N ARG A 69 25.20 -6.09 -26.10
CA ARG A 69 25.20 -7.51 -25.73
C ARG A 69 25.19 -7.67 -24.21
N GLY A 70 24.71 -8.83 -23.74
CA GLY A 70 24.89 -9.24 -22.35
C GLY A 70 26.34 -9.63 -22.04
N PHE A 71 26.73 -9.44 -20.78
CA PHE A 71 28.00 -9.89 -20.22
C PHE A 71 27.72 -10.88 -19.08
N PRO A 72 28.60 -11.87 -18.85
CA PRO A 72 28.55 -12.70 -17.65
C PRO A 72 28.62 -11.87 -16.37
N VAL A 73 28.08 -12.40 -15.28
CA VAL A 73 28.02 -11.70 -13.99
C VAL A 73 29.42 -11.37 -13.47
N GLU A 74 30.40 -12.23 -13.72
CA GLU A 74 31.79 -12.07 -13.31
C GLU A 74 32.42 -10.83 -14.00
N GLU A 75 32.15 -10.65 -15.29
CA GLU A 75 32.63 -9.50 -16.07
C GLU A 75 31.93 -8.20 -15.64
N LEU A 76 30.61 -8.25 -15.43
CA LEU A 76 29.86 -7.09 -14.89
C LEU A 76 30.36 -6.69 -13.50
N THR A 77 30.62 -7.67 -12.64
CA THR A 77 31.14 -7.43 -11.28
C THR A 77 32.53 -6.81 -11.34
N ALA A 78 33.39 -7.28 -12.23
CA ALA A 78 34.71 -6.70 -12.45
C ALA A 78 34.63 -5.24 -12.95
N LEU A 79 33.69 -4.96 -13.87
CA LEU A 79 33.41 -3.60 -14.33
C LEU A 79 32.90 -2.71 -13.21
N TYR A 80 31.95 -3.16 -12.40
CA TYR A 80 31.46 -2.39 -11.25
C TYR A 80 32.57 -2.12 -10.23
N ALA A 81 33.46 -3.08 -9.98
CA ALA A 81 34.59 -2.92 -9.07
C ALA A 81 35.66 -1.95 -9.60
N LYS A 82 35.76 -1.78 -10.93
CA LYS A 82 36.70 -0.84 -11.57
C LYS A 82 36.11 0.53 -11.88
N ALA A 83 34.79 0.65 -12.03
CA ALA A 83 34.14 1.91 -12.36
C ALA A 83 34.26 2.90 -11.19
N HIS A 84 34.73 4.12 -11.45
CA HIS A 84 34.74 5.19 -10.43
C HIS A 84 33.33 5.73 -10.17
N ILE A 85 32.47 5.69 -11.19
CA ILE A 85 31.11 6.25 -11.14
C ILE A 85 30.14 5.24 -11.73
N CYS A 86 29.02 4.99 -11.04
CA CYS A 86 27.88 4.28 -11.58
C CYS A 86 26.75 5.27 -11.88
N LEU A 87 26.35 5.35 -13.14
CA LEU A 87 25.36 6.32 -13.60
C LEU A 87 24.04 5.63 -13.97
N VAL A 88 23.09 5.66 -13.02
CA VAL A 88 21.80 4.98 -13.11
C VAL A 88 20.68 6.01 -13.25
N THR A 89 20.41 6.39 -14.50
CA THR A 89 19.46 7.46 -14.87
C THR A 89 18.23 6.99 -15.66
N PRO A 90 17.41 6.04 -15.14
CA PRO A 90 16.15 5.68 -15.80
C PRO A 90 15.14 6.83 -15.75
N MET A 91 14.26 6.92 -16.74
CA MET A 91 13.13 7.86 -16.72
C MET A 91 12.01 7.41 -15.77
N ARG A 92 11.88 6.09 -15.58
CA ARG A 92 10.98 5.44 -14.63
C ARG A 92 11.43 4.01 -14.43
N ASP A 93 11.58 3.58 -13.18
CA ASP A 93 11.95 2.21 -12.85
C ASP A 93 11.34 1.83 -11.49
N GLY A 94 10.68 0.67 -11.41
CA GLY A 94 10.01 0.23 -10.19
C GLY A 94 10.98 -0.02 -9.04
N MET A 95 12.20 -0.45 -9.38
CA MET A 95 13.36 -0.55 -8.50
C MET A 95 14.57 -0.07 -9.32
N ASN A 96 15.79 -0.46 -8.98
CA ASN A 96 16.86 -0.67 -9.94
C ASN A 96 17.88 -1.55 -9.23
N LEU A 97 18.19 -2.74 -9.76
CA LEU A 97 19.13 -3.65 -9.08
C LEU A 97 20.58 -3.37 -9.44
N VAL A 98 20.84 -2.78 -10.61
CA VAL A 98 22.20 -2.41 -11.06
C VAL A 98 22.87 -1.46 -10.08
N CYS A 99 22.14 -0.48 -9.52
CA CYS A 99 22.73 0.40 -8.50
C CYS A 99 23.06 -0.35 -7.20
N LYS A 100 22.24 -1.32 -6.79
CA LYS A 100 22.51 -2.15 -5.59
C LYS A 100 23.67 -3.11 -5.82
N GLU A 101 23.79 -3.69 -7.02
CA GLU A 101 24.91 -4.52 -7.44
C GLU A 101 26.23 -3.71 -7.44
N PHE A 102 26.20 -2.49 -7.98
CA PHE A 102 27.35 -1.58 -7.92
C PHE A 102 27.78 -1.36 -6.47
N VAL A 103 26.87 -0.91 -5.59
CA VAL A 103 27.15 -0.67 -4.16
C VAL A 103 27.70 -1.93 -3.48
N ALA A 104 27.11 -3.11 -3.75
CA ALA A 104 27.56 -4.38 -3.18
C ALA A 104 28.97 -4.77 -3.65
N SER A 105 29.35 -4.41 -4.88
CA SER A 105 30.65 -4.75 -5.48
C SER A 105 31.84 -3.93 -4.93
N ARG A 106 31.59 -2.77 -4.27
CA ARG A 106 32.62 -1.80 -3.86
C ARG A 106 33.42 -2.23 -2.64
N ARG A 107 34.43 -3.10 -2.77
CA ARG A 107 35.19 -3.63 -1.62
C ARG A 107 35.86 -2.56 -0.76
N ASN A 108 36.38 -1.49 -1.36
CA ASN A 108 37.11 -0.43 -0.65
C ASN A 108 36.21 0.72 -0.17
N ASN A 109 34.90 0.61 -0.35
CA ASN A 109 33.93 1.68 -0.12
C ASN A 109 34.20 2.94 -0.96
N ASP A 110 34.98 2.84 -2.03
CA ASP A 110 35.23 3.89 -3.00
C ASP A 110 34.15 3.91 -4.10
N GLY A 111 34.18 4.95 -4.94
CA GLY A 111 33.28 5.14 -6.06
C GLY A 111 31.98 5.84 -5.69
N VAL A 112 31.34 6.43 -6.71
CA VAL A 112 30.15 7.27 -6.53
C VAL A 112 28.99 6.72 -7.33
N LEU A 113 27.83 6.62 -6.69
CA LEU A 113 26.56 6.29 -7.34
C LEU A 113 25.81 7.59 -7.66
N ILE A 114 25.49 7.79 -8.94
CA ILE A 114 24.56 8.82 -9.41
C ILE A 114 23.26 8.10 -9.78
N LEU A 115 22.16 8.48 -9.14
CA LEU A 115 20.90 7.73 -9.20
C LEU A 115 19.72 8.64 -9.51
N SER A 116 18.87 8.21 -10.44
CA SER A 116 17.63 8.91 -10.74
C SER A 116 16.67 8.86 -9.54
N GLU A 117 16.04 10.00 -9.25
CA GLU A 117 14.89 10.06 -8.34
C GLU A 117 13.71 9.16 -8.79
N MET A 118 13.63 8.86 -10.09
CA MET A 118 12.56 8.04 -10.71
C MET A 118 12.80 6.54 -10.60
N ALA A 119 13.92 6.11 -10.03
CA ALA A 119 14.18 4.71 -9.69
C ALA A 119 13.70 4.42 -8.27
N GLY A 120 12.95 3.34 -8.04
CA GLY A 120 12.51 2.96 -6.69
C GLY A 120 13.65 2.83 -5.67
N ALA A 121 14.86 2.47 -6.13
CA ALA A 121 16.06 2.38 -5.30
C ALA A 121 16.48 3.72 -4.66
N SER A 122 16.08 4.86 -5.22
CA SER A 122 16.42 6.20 -4.69
C SER A 122 15.85 6.44 -3.30
N ARG A 123 14.77 5.75 -2.94
CA ARG A 123 14.16 5.81 -1.61
C ARG A 123 14.97 5.07 -0.54
N GLU A 124 15.82 4.13 -0.96
CA GLU A 124 16.71 3.40 -0.06
C GLU A 124 18.13 3.98 -0.07
N LEU A 125 18.65 4.33 -1.25
CA LEU A 125 20.04 4.75 -1.45
C LEU A 125 20.17 6.29 -1.43
N VAL A 126 19.76 6.90 -0.33
CA VAL A 126 19.69 8.38 -0.20
C VAL A 126 21.05 9.08 -0.19
N ASP A 127 22.14 8.37 0.16
CA ASP A 127 23.51 8.89 0.11
C ASP A 127 24.10 8.95 -1.32
N ALA A 128 23.39 8.42 -2.33
CA ALA A 128 23.75 8.62 -3.73
C ALA A 128 23.59 10.08 -4.17
N LEU A 129 24.23 10.48 -5.27
CA LEU A 129 23.92 11.75 -5.92
C LEU A 129 22.59 11.61 -6.68
N ILE A 130 21.51 12.10 -6.09
CA ILE A 130 20.17 12.00 -6.65
C ILE A 130 19.95 13.06 -7.72
N VAL A 131 19.51 12.64 -8.91
CA VAL A 131 19.29 13.53 -10.06
C VAL A 131 17.91 13.33 -10.68
N ASN A 132 17.34 14.42 -11.20
CA ASN A 132 16.18 14.34 -12.09
C ASN A 132 16.66 13.93 -13.50
N PRO A 133 16.17 12.81 -14.06
CA PRO A 133 16.66 12.30 -15.34
C PRO A 133 16.30 13.19 -16.54
N ASN A 134 15.37 14.13 -16.38
CA ASN A 134 15.00 15.13 -17.40
C ASN A 134 15.93 16.35 -17.39
N ASN A 135 16.70 16.56 -16.33
CA ASN A 135 17.62 17.68 -16.21
C ASN A 135 19.04 17.25 -16.62
N ILE A 136 19.35 17.45 -17.89
CA ILE A 136 20.63 17.07 -18.50
C ILE A 136 21.82 17.77 -17.82
N GLU A 137 21.67 19.04 -17.47
CA GLU A 137 22.70 19.82 -16.78
C GLU A 137 22.96 19.30 -15.37
N ALA A 138 21.91 18.95 -14.62
CA ALA A 138 22.06 18.33 -13.31
C ALA A 138 22.79 16.98 -13.37
N ILE A 139 22.55 16.16 -14.42
CA ILE A 139 23.30 14.91 -14.61
C ILE A 139 24.77 15.22 -14.91
N ALA A 140 25.07 16.18 -15.79
CA ALA A 140 26.44 16.57 -16.12
C ALA A 140 27.19 17.08 -14.86
N ASN A 141 26.55 17.97 -14.09
CA ASN A 141 27.12 18.49 -12.84
C ASN A 141 27.33 17.41 -11.79
N ALA A 142 26.41 16.44 -11.67
CA ALA A 142 26.59 15.30 -10.77
C ALA A 142 27.78 14.41 -11.18
N ILE A 143 28.06 14.26 -12.48
CA ILE A 143 29.27 13.56 -12.94
C ILE A 143 30.53 14.34 -12.52
N ILE A 144 30.54 15.67 -12.67
CA ILE A 144 31.67 16.52 -12.24
C ILE A 144 31.87 16.42 -10.73
N GLU A 145 30.80 16.51 -9.95
CA GLU A 145 30.82 16.34 -8.49
C GLU A 145 31.40 14.97 -8.12
N ALA A 146 30.92 13.90 -8.76
CA ALA A 146 31.38 12.54 -8.53
C ALA A 146 32.88 12.35 -8.84
N VAL A 147 33.38 12.94 -9.93
CA VAL A 147 34.80 12.89 -10.31
C VAL A 147 35.68 13.61 -9.28
N ASN A 148 35.21 14.74 -8.75
CA ASN A 148 35.97 15.55 -7.81
C ASN A 148 35.70 15.20 -6.33
N MET A 149 34.85 14.20 -6.06
CA MET A 149 34.44 13.85 -4.70
C MET A 149 35.65 13.31 -3.90
N PRO A 150 35.98 13.90 -2.73
CA PRO A 150 37.07 13.39 -1.90
C PRO A 150 36.84 11.96 -1.42
N GLU A 151 37.90 11.16 -1.32
CA GLU A 151 37.81 9.73 -0.95
C GLU A 151 37.09 9.48 0.38
N HIS A 152 37.26 10.36 1.37
CA HIS A 152 36.58 10.24 2.66
C HIS A 152 35.05 10.36 2.53
N GLU A 153 34.57 11.23 1.63
CA GLU A 153 33.14 11.42 1.39
C GLU A 153 32.57 10.26 0.55
N GLN A 154 33.32 9.77 -0.44
CA GLN A 154 32.97 8.54 -1.17
C GLN A 154 32.80 7.36 -0.20
N SER A 155 33.79 7.16 0.68
CA SER A 155 33.81 6.11 1.70
C SER A 155 32.62 6.20 2.65
N ARG A 156 32.32 7.41 3.15
CA ARG A 156 31.17 7.65 4.03
C ARG A 156 29.86 7.25 3.34
N ARG A 157 29.59 7.79 2.14
CA ARG A 157 28.35 7.51 1.39
C ARG A 157 28.21 6.05 1.02
N MET A 158 29.27 5.43 0.50
CA MET A 158 29.26 4.04 0.07
C MET A 158 29.04 3.08 1.24
N LYS A 159 29.63 3.37 2.42
CA LYS A 159 29.42 2.55 3.62
C LYS A 159 27.95 2.56 4.06
N MET A 160 27.32 3.74 4.12
CA MET A 160 25.90 3.86 4.47
C MET A 160 25.01 3.11 3.47
N MET A 161 25.23 3.30 2.17
CA MET A 161 24.48 2.58 1.13
C MET A 161 24.68 1.07 1.23
N LYS A 162 25.91 0.60 1.51
CA LYS A 162 26.19 -0.83 1.63
C LYS A 162 25.50 -1.44 2.84
N GLU A 163 25.45 -0.75 3.98
CA GLU A 163 24.72 -1.22 5.16
C GLU A 163 23.23 -1.43 4.85
N ILE A 164 22.61 -0.51 4.09
CA ILE A 164 21.22 -0.62 3.62
C ILE A 164 21.06 -1.84 2.71
N VAL A 165 21.90 -1.98 1.68
CA VAL A 165 21.83 -3.11 0.72
C VAL A 165 22.04 -4.46 1.41
N MET A 166 22.97 -4.56 2.36
CA MET A 166 23.22 -5.79 3.12
C MET A 166 22.05 -6.15 4.03
N LYS A 167 21.45 -5.16 4.69
CA LYS A 167 20.31 -5.34 5.60
C LYS A 167 19.03 -5.73 4.86
N PHE A 168 18.72 -5.04 3.77
CA PHE A 168 17.48 -5.21 2.99
C PHE A 168 17.72 -6.03 1.72
N ASN A 169 18.29 -7.22 1.88
CA ASN A 169 18.57 -8.14 0.78
C ASN A 169 17.34 -8.97 0.34
N VAL A 170 17.51 -9.77 -0.70
CA VAL A 170 16.44 -10.61 -1.28
C VAL A 170 15.81 -11.57 -0.25
N SER A 171 16.61 -12.15 0.64
CA SER A 171 16.12 -13.06 1.68
C SER A 171 15.21 -12.32 2.68
N HIS A 172 15.56 -11.08 3.03
CA HIS A 172 14.72 -10.22 3.86
C HIS A 172 13.39 -9.91 3.16
N TRP A 173 13.43 -9.54 1.88
CA TRP A 173 12.24 -9.25 1.09
C TRP A 173 11.29 -10.46 0.99
N VAL A 174 11.81 -11.66 0.65
CA VAL A 174 11.01 -12.89 0.57
C VAL A 174 10.39 -13.22 1.92
N LYS A 175 11.16 -13.12 3.02
CA LYS A 175 10.66 -13.38 4.37
C LYS A 175 9.50 -12.45 4.73
N MET A 176 9.65 -11.14 4.47
CA MET A 176 8.61 -10.14 4.74
C MET A 176 7.35 -10.42 3.94
N PHE A 177 7.48 -10.66 2.63
CA PHE A 177 6.35 -10.97 1.77
C PHE A 177 5.60 -12.22 2.23
N MET A 178 6.33 -13.30 2.50
CA MET A 178 5.73 -14.55 2.97
C MET A 178 5.07 -14.38 4.34
N SER A 179 5.70 -13.69 5.29
CA SER A 179 5.08 -13.44 6.61
C SER A 179 3.72 -12.74 6.46
N ARG A 180 3.66 -11.67 5.68
CA ARG A 180 2.40 -10.94 5.43
C ARG A 180 1.37 -11.80 4.73
N LEU A 181 1.78 -12.63 3.75
CA LEU A 181 0.87 -13.55 3.08
C LEU A 181 0.27 -14.57 4.06
N HIS A 182 1.07 -15.12 4.96
CA HIS A 182 0.59 -16.05 5.99
C HIS A 182 -0.36 -15.38 6.97
N GLU A 183 -0.07 -14.15 7.41
CA GLU A 183 -0.96 -13.35 8.26
C GLU A 183 -2.33 -13.16 7.61
N VAL A 184 -2.36 -12.73 6.35
CA VAL A 184 -3.62 -12.56 5.60
C VAL A 184 -4.35 -13.89 5.45
N LYS A 185 -3.65 -15.00 5.20
CA LYS A 185 -4.27 -16.33 5.09
C LYS A 185 -4.84 -16.81 6.41
N ALA A 186 -4.18 -16.55 7.54
CA ALA A 186 -4.69 -16.87 8.86
C ALA A 186 -5.97 -16.06 9.18
N MET A 187 -6.00 -14.76 8.83
CA MET A 187 -7.19 -13.92 8.96
C MET A 187 -8.34 -14.43 8.07
N GLN A 188 -8.05 -14.80 6.82
CA GLN A 188 -9.06 -15.41 5.95
C GLN A 188 -9.61 -16.71 6.54
N GLN A 189 -8.76 -17.52 7.16
CA GLN A 189 -9.17 -18.76 7.80
C GLN A 189 -10.09 -18.55 9.01
N SER A 190 -9.81 -17.56 9.85
CA SER A 190 -10.67 -17.24 10.99
C SER A 190 -12.02 -16.66 10.56
N MET A 191 -12.10 -16.05 9.37
CA MET A 191 -13.32 -15.50 8.79
C MET A 191 -14.18 -16.53 8.03
N TYR A 192 -13.69 -17.74 7.75
CA TYR A 192 -14.53 -18.75 7.11
C TYR A 192 -15.67 -19.17 8.04
N ALA A 193 -16.91 -19.00 7.58
CA ALA A 193 -18.08 -19.54 8.23
C ALA A 193 -17.93 -21.06 8.38
N LYS A 194 -17.92 -21.57 9.62
CA LYS A 194 -17.93 -23.00 9.87
C LYS A 194 -19.26 -23.58 9.39
N ARG A 195 -19.24 -24.32 8.28
CA ARG A 195 -20.44 -24.95 7.74
C ARG A 195 -21.01 -25.94 8.78
N ILE A 196 -22.24 -25.74 9.19
CA ILE A 196 -22.95 -26.68 10.08
C ILE A 196 -23.18 -27.98 9.31
N ASN A 197 -22.37 -29.01 9.61
CA ASN A 197 -22.52 -30.35 9.04
C ASN A 197 -23.70 -31.11 9.72
N SER A 198 -24.02 -32.29 9.19
CA SER A 198 -25.16 -33.09 9.67
C SER A 198 -25.05 -33.50 11.14
N SER A 199 -23.85 -33.82 11.63
CA SER A 199 -23.63 -34.21 13.04
C SER A 199 -23.79 -33.03 13.98
N THR A 200 -23.22 -31.86 13.65
CA THR A 200 -23.42 -30.62 14.40
C THR A 200 -24.89 -30.22 14.42
N ARG A 201 -25.59 -30.30 13.28
CA ARG A 201 -27.04 -30.04 13.21
C ARG A 201 -27.83 -30.97 14.13
N TYR A 202 -27.52 -32.26 14.12
CA TYR A 202 -28.16 -33.24 14.99
C TYR A 202 -27.92 -32.92 16.47
N ASN A 203 -26.68 -32.60 16.84
CA ASN A 203 -26.34 -32.24 18.22
C ASN A 203 -27.05 -30.97 18.69
N ILE A 204 -27.10 -29.92 17.87
CA ILE A 204 -27.85 -28.69 18.17
C ILE A 204 -29.33 -29.02 18.39
N LYS A 205 -29.96 -29.80 17.50
CA LYS A 205 -31.37 -30.20 17.65
C LYS A 205 -31.61 -31.01 18.92
N LYS A 206 -30.73 -31.97 19.22
CA LYS A 206 -30.82 -32.80 20.43
C LYS A 206 -30.72 -31.97 21.71
N GLN A 207 -29.76 -31.05 21.78
CA GLN A 207 -29.59 -30.16 22.92
C GLN A 207 -30.76 -29.18 23.06
N TYR A 208 -31.23 -28.62 21.94
CA TYR A 208 -32.39 -27.73 21.91
C TYR A 208 -33.68 -28.41 22.41
N ALA A 209 -33.91 -29.66 22.02
CA ALA A 209 -35.07 -30.44 22.45
C ALA A 209 -35.01 -30.84 23.93
N ALA A 210 -33.81 -31.10 24.46
CA ALA A 210 -33.62 -31.49 25.86
C ALA A 210 -33.62 -30.30 26.85
N ALA A 211 -33.31 -29.10 26.37
CA ALA A 211 -33.19 -27.91 27.22
C ALA A 211 -34.56 -27.36 27.64
N LYS A 212 -34.73 -27.17 28.96
CA LYS A 212 -35.98 -26.62 29.55
C LYS A 212 -36.06 -25.09 29.51
N LYS A 213 -34.91 -24.42 29.43
CA LYS A 213 -34.75 -22.96 29.31
C LYS A 213 -33.67 -22.67 28.27
N ARG A 214 -33.98 -21.86 27.27
CA ARG A 214 -33.13 -21.59 26.12
C ARG A 214 -33.10 -20.09 25.88
N ILE A 215 -31.92 -19.50 25.90
CA ILE A 215 -31.74 -18.11 25.51
C ILE A 215 -31.11 -18.07 24.12
N ILE A 216 -31.67 -17.26 23.22
CA ILE A 216 -31.26 -17.18 21.82
C ILE A 216 -30.97 -15.71 21.53
N PHE A 217 -29.71 -15.42 21.20
CA PHE A 217 -29.29 -14.09 20.76
C PHE A 217 -29.24 -14.08 19.23
N LEU A 218 -29.98 -13.15 18.62
CA LEU A 218 -29.95 -12.95 17.18
C LEU A 218 -29.48 -11.54 16.87
N ASP A 219 -28.40 -11.44 16.11
CA ASP A 219 -27.97 -10.20 15.49
C ASP A 219 -28.91 -9.87 14.33
N TYR A 220 -29.44 -8.64 14.29
CA TYR A 220 -30.42 -8.24 13.28
C TYR A 220 -29.74 -7.70 12.01
N ASP A 221 -28.87 -6.71 12.17
CA ASP A 221 -28.29 -5.93 11.07
C ASP A 221 -27.14 -6.69 10.39
N GLY A 222 -27.34 -7.08 9.13
CA GLY A 222 -26.35 -7.83 8.36
C GLY A 222 -26.41 -9.34 8.55
N THR A 223 -27.12 -9.83 9.57
CA THR A 223 -27.34 -11.27 9.81
C THR A 223 -28.76 -11.70 9.44
N LEU A 224 -29.80 -11.16 10.07
CA LEU A 224 -31.20 -11.49 9.74
C LEU A 224 -31.70 -10.69 8.53
N VAL A 225 -31.27 -9.44 8.39
CA VAL A 225 -31.61 -8.58 7.25
C VAL A 225 -30.32 -8.01 6.66
N GLY A 226 -30.09 -8.24 5.36
CA GLY A 226 -28.92 -7.72 4.66
C GLY A 226 -28.87 -6.19 4.62
N PHE A 227 -27.66 -5.63 4.52
CA PHE A 227 -27.49 -4.17 4.47
C PHE A 227 -28.19 -3.57 3.24
N LYS A 228 -29.09 -2.60 3.46
CA LYS A 228 -29.77 -1.82 2.43
C LYS A 228 -29.22 -0.39 2.40
N THR A 229 -29.19 0.21 1.21
CA THR A 229 -28.68 1.59 1.00
C THR A 229 -29.53 2.64 1.73
N ASN A 230 -30.83 2.38 1.90
CA ASN A 230 -31.70 3.17 2.75
C ASN A 230 -31.95 2.44 4.07
N ILE A 231 -31.64 3.12 5.18
CA ILE A 231 -31.76 2.65 6.56
C ILE A 231 -33.19 2.19 6.87
N GLU A 232 -34.21 2.91 6.39
CA GLU A 232 -35.62 2.59 6.66
C GLU A 232 -36.13 1.37 5.86
N GLN A 233 -35.42 0.95 4.82
CA GLN A 233 -35.77 -0.22 4.00
C GLN A 233 -35.24 -1.54 4.57
N ALA A 234 -34.52 -1.49 5.70
CA ALA A 234 -34.04 -2.69 6.40
C ALA A 234 -35.10 -3.27 7.37
N ALA A 235 -36.39 -3.19 7.01
CA ALA A 235 -37.48 -3.80 7.75
C ALA A 235 -37.46 -5.35 7.57
N PRO A 236 -37.97 -6.13 8.54
CA PRO A 236 -38.12 -7.56 8.35
C PRO A 236 -39.16 -7.82 7.26
N ASP A 237 -38.95 -8.86 6.46
CA ASP A 237 -40.02 -9.38 5.61
C ASP A 237 -41.02 -10.20 6.44
N GLU A 238 -42.14 -10.57 5.81
CA GLU A 238 -43.21 -11.31 6.49
C GLU A 238 -42.72 -12.67 7.00
N ASP A 239 -41.90 -13.37 6.22
CA ASP A 239 -41.38 -14.69 6.57
C ASP A 239 -40.47 -14.62 7.82
N LEU A 240 -39.54 -13.65 7.86
CA LEU A 240 -38.69 -13.42 9.02
C LEU A 240 -39.52 -13.03 10.25
N TYR A 241 -40.52 -12.15 10.07
CA TYR A 241 -41.36 -11.71 11.17
C TYR A 241 -42.14 -12.88 11.77
N GLN A 242 -42.77 -13.72 10.95
CA GLN A 242 -43.49 -14.90 11.40
C GLN A 242 -42.57 -15.92 12.06
N LEU A 243 -41.34 -16.10 11.54
CA LEU A 243 -40.35 -16.98 12.15
C LEU A 243 -39.97 -16.51 13.57
N LEU A 244 -39.68 -15.22 13.73
CA LEU A 244 -39.35 -14.65 15.04
C LEU A 244 -40.53 -14.79 16.00
N LYS A 245 -41.76 -14.58 15.53
CA LYS A 245 -42.99 -14.79 16.30
C LYS A 245 -43.15 -16.25 16.74
N GLN A 246 -42.95 -17.20 15.83
CA GLN A 246 -43.05 -18.63 16.15
C GLN A 246 -41.99 -19.03 17.19
N VAL A 247 -40.74 -18.61 17.01
CA VAL A 247 -39.65 -18.94 17.95
C VAL A 247 -39.88 -18.30 19.31
N SER A 248 -40.36 -17.06 19.37
CA SER A 248 -40.64 -16.36 20.62
C SER A 248 -41.88 -16.86 21.35
N SER A 249 -42.85 -17.46 20.65
CA SER A 249 -44.07 -18.02 21.25
C SER A 249 -43.86 -19.28 22.11
N ASP A 250 -42.72 -19.96 21.96
CA ASP A 250 -42.37 -21.10 22.81
C ASP A 250 -41.88 -20.59 24.19
N PRO A 251 -42.55 -20.94 25.30
CA PRO A 251 -42.25 -20.40 26.62
C PRO A 251 -40.89 -20.85 27.17
N SER A 252 -40.30 -21.92 26.63
CA SER A 252 -38.93 -22.33 26.96
C SER A 252 -37.88 -21.48 26.23
N ASN A 253 -38.27 -20.63 25.28
CA ASN A 253 -37.39 -19.70 24.57
C ASN A 253 -37.46 -18.27 25.14
N ARG A 254 -36.29 -17.75 25.47
CA ARG A 254 -36.04 -16.33 25.66
C ARG A 254 -35.26 -15.80 24.46
N LEU A 255 -35.96 -15.08 23.58
CA LEU A 255 -35.37 -14.51 22.38
C LEU A 255 -34.87 -13.08 22.64
N VAL A 256 -33.63 -12.80 22.27
CA VAL A 256 -32.98 -11.50 22.41
C VAL A 256 -32.51 -11.02 21.04
N LEU A 257 -33.07 -9.92 20.55
CA LEU A 257 -32.64 -9.26 19.33
C LEU A 257 -31.55 -8.23 19.65
N VAL A 258 -30.43 -8.27 18.93
CA VAL A 258 -29.33 -7.31 19.06
C VAL A 258 -29.22 -6.53 17.75
N SER A 259 -29.23 -5.21 17.84
CA SER A 259 -29.24 -4.35 16.66
C SER A 259 -28.50 -3.03 16.90
N GLY A 260 -27.93 -2.47 15.83
CA GLY A 260 -27.36 -1.14 15.82
C GLY A 260 -28.39 -0.03 15.58
N ARG A 261 -29.67 -0.39 15.38
CA ARG A 261 -30.78 0.56 15.14
C ARG A 261 -31.26 1.20 16.44
N ASP A 262 -31.88 2.36 16.30
CA ASP A 262 -32.45 3.12 17.41
C ASP A 262 -33.69 2.43 18.01
N PRO A 263 -34.06 2.77 19.26
CA PRO A 263 -35.22 2.18 19.93
C PRO A 263 -36.56 2.36 19.19
N LYS A 264 -36.77 3.47 18.49
CA LYS A 264 -38.06 3.76 17.82
C LYS A 264 -38.26 2.85 16.62
N PHE A 265 -37.22 2.64 15.82
CA PHE A 265 -37.27 1.69 14.71
C PHE A 265 -37.58 0.28 15.20
N LEU A 266 -36.90 -0.17 16.25
CA LEU A 266 -37.06 -1.53 16.77
C LEU A 266 -38.42 -1.75 17.43
N ASP A 267 -38.95 -0.76 18.14
CA ASP A 267 -40.30 -0.83 18.71
C ASP A 267 -41.38 -0.88 17.64
N LYS A 268 -41.24 -0.09 16.56
CA LYS A 268 -42.19 -0.08 15.45
C LYS A 268 -42.40 -1.48 14.86
N TRP A 269 -41.32 -2.25 14.71
CA TRP A 269 -41.39 -3.57 14.07
C TRP A 269 -41.54 -4.70 15.07
N PHE A 270 -40.75 -4.73 16.14
CA PHE A 270 -40.66 -5.87 17.05
C PHE A 270 -41.35 -5.66 18.39
N GLY A 271 -41.87 -4.46 18.68
CA GLY A 271 -42.49 -4.14 19.96
C GLY A 271 -43.73 -4.98 20.30
N GLY A 272 -44.37 -5.59 19.29
CA GLY A 272 -45.50 -6.51 19.47
C GLY A 272 -45.13 -7.99 19.67
N LEU A 273 -43.83 -8.34 19.65
CA LEU A 273 -43.36 -9.71 19.85
C LEU A 273 -42.88 -9.92 21.29
N ASP A 274 -42.94 -11.17 21.77
CA ASP A 274 -42.41 -11.54 23.09
C ASP A 274 -40.88 -11.72 23.05
N VAL A 275 -40.17 -10.60 22.88
CA VAL A 275 -38.70 -10.56 22.71
C VAL A 275 -38.06 -9.53 23.63
N ASP A 276 -36.83 -9.82 24.06
CA ASP A 276 -35.94 -8.79 24.59
C ASP A 276 -35.22 -8.12 23.42
N ILE A 277 -34.93 -6.83 23.53
CA ILE A 277 -34.27 -6.06 22.46
C ILE A 277 -33.09 -5.28 23.06
N ILE A 278 -31.95 -5.37 22.40
CA ILE A 278 -30.75 -4.59 22.66
C ILE A 278 -30.52 -3.69 21.44
N SER A 279 -30.50 -2.39 21.67
CA SER A 279 -30.43 -1.34 20.66
C SER A 279 -29.12 -0.55 20.77
N GLU A 280 -28.71 0.07 19.67
CA GLU A 280 -27.49 0.88 19.56
C GLU A 280 -26.25 0.19 20.14
N HIS A 281 -26.02 -1.06 19.75
CA HIS A 281 -24.86 -1.85 20.20
C HIS A 281 -24.74 -2.03 21.72
N GLY A 282 -25.87 -1.97 22.45
CA GLY A 282 -25.89 -2.21 23.88
C GLY A 282 -26.23 -0.99 24.72
N ALA A 283 -26.39 0.20 24.13
CA ALA A 283 -26.70 1.39 24.91
C ALA A 283 -28.10 1.35 25.54
N TRP A 284 -29.04 0.69 24.86
CA TRP A 284 -30.43 0.57 25.28
C TRP A 284 -30.85 -0.89 25.34
N THR A 285 -31.58 -1.24 26.40
CA THR A 285 -32.16 -2.58 26.57
C THR A 285 -33.65 -2.46 26.88
N LYS A 286 -34.47 -3.27 26.21
CA LYS A 286 -35.87 -3.50 26.53
C LYS A 286 -36.05 -4.95 26.88
N THR A 287 -36.55 -5.22 28.07
CA THR A 287 -37.00 -6.57 28.44
C THR A 287 -38.47 -6.73 28.10
N ARG A 288 -38.91 -7.97 27.84
CA ARG A 288 -40.31 -8.31 27.54
C ARG A 288 -41.29 -7.55 28.44
N ASN A 289 -42.25 -6.86 27.82
CA ASN A 289 -43.31 -6.07 28.49
C ASN A 289 -42.83 -4.92 29.38
N ASN A 290 -41.56 -4.53 29.32
CA ASN A 290 -41.01 -3.38 30.05
C ASN A 290 -40.66 -2.22 29.10
N ASN A 291 -40.40 -1.07 29.69
CA ASN A 291 -39.89 0.10 28.98
C ASN A 291 -38.39 -0.03 28.68
N TRP A 292 -37.92 0.78 27.73
CA TRP A 292 -36.49 0.91 27.44
C TRP A 292 -35.73 1.45 28.66
N VAL A 293 -34.57 0.85 28.92
CA VAL A 293 -33.64 1.26 29.96
C VAL A 293 -32.28 1.48 29.30
N SER A 294 -31.69 2.65 29.55
CA SER A 294 -30.31 2.93 29.12
C SER A 294 -29.31 2.28 30.08
N VAL A 295 -28.16 1.89 29.55
CA VAL A 295 -27.07 1.38 30.39
C VAL A 295 -26.50 2.53 31.24
N PRO A 296 -26.42 2.37 32.58
CA PRO A 296 -25.90 3.41 33.45
C PRO A 296 -24.43 3.73 33.14
N GLY A 297 -24.05 5.01 33.26
CA GLY A 297 -22.65 5.45 33.12
C GLY A 297 -22.20 5.75 31.69
N LEU A 298 -23.08 5.64 30.69
CA LEU A 298 -22.79 6.12 29.35
C LEU A 298 -22.87 7.66 29.31
N SER A 299 -21.83 8.30 28.77
CA SER A 299 -21.80 9.74 28.53
C SER A 299 -21.77 10.03 27.03
N SER A 300 -22.47 11.08 26.62
CA SER A 300 -22.45 11.63 25.26
C SER A 300 -21.57 12.88 25.15
N THR A 301 -20.96 13.34 26.24
CA THR A 301 -20.20 14.61 26.27
C THR A 301 -18.98 14.58 25.35
N TRP A 302 -18.32 13.43 25.22
CA TRP A 302 -17.18 13.23 24.33
C TRP A 302 -17.51 13.54 22.87
N LYS A 303 -18.78 13.35 22.44
CA LYS A 303 -19.18 13.62 21.05
C LYS A 303 -18.87 15.06 20.65
N LYS A 304 -18.98 16.03 21.57
CA LYS A 304 -18.67 17.44 21.31
C LYS A 304 -17.21 17.68 20.92
N GLU A 305 -16.28 16.87 21.45
CA GLU A 305 -14.85 17.00 21.16
C GLU A 305 -14.50 16.38 19.79
N PHE A 306 -15.17 15.29 19.43
CA PHE A 306 -14.88 14.54 18.20
C PHE A 306 -15.73 14.95 16.99
N PHE A 307 -16.90 15.53 17.20
CA PHE A 307 -17.78 15.98 16.11
C PHE A 307 -17.07 16.93 15.13
N PRO A 308 -16.32 17.96 15.57
CA PRO A 308 -15.62 18.86 14.65
C PRO A 308 -14.55 18.15 13.80
N VAL A 309 -13.94 17.09 14.33
CA VAL A 309 -12.99 16.26 13.58
C VAL A 309 -13.72 15.53 12.46
N LEU A 310 -14.81 14.81 12.78
CA LEU A 310 -15.60 14.11 11.76
C LEU A 310 -16.20 15.07 10.73
N GLU A 311 -16.62 16.27 11.15
CA GLU A 311 -17.17 17.31 10.28
C GLU A 311 -16.13 17.77 9.25
N SER A 312 -14.90 18.06 9.69
CA SER A 312 -13.80 18.44 8.79
C SER A 312 -13.51 17.37 7.71
N PHE A 313 -13.59 16.09 8.06
CA PHE A 313 -13.44 15.00 7.10
C PHE A 313 -14.63 14.87 6.15
N THR A 314 -15.85 15.12 6.66
CA THR A 314 -17.08 15.09 5.87
C THR A 314 -17.09 16.19 4.81
N ASP A 315 -16.73 17.42 5.19
CA ASP A 315 -16.67 18.59 4.29
C ASP A 315 -15.71 18.41 3.11
N ARG A 316 -14.65 17.61 3.32
CA ARG A 316 -13.61 17.34 2.33
C ARG A 316 -13.83 16.05 1.53
N THR A 317 -14.96 15.38 1.76
CA THR A 317 -15.27 14.07 1.18
C THR A 317 -16.70 14.06 0.62
N PRO A 318 -16.91 14.51 -0.63
CA PRO A 318 -18.22 14.55 -1.25
C PRO A 318 -18.93 13.19 -1.20
N GLY A 319 -20.17 13.19 -0.69
CA GLY A 319 -20.98 11.98 -0.52
C GLY A 319 -20.87 11.32 0.86
N ALA A 320 -19.94 11.77 1.72
CA ALA A 320 -19.91 11.36 3.12
C ALA A 320 -20.94 12.11 3.97
N PHE A 321 -21.35 11.53 5.10
CA PHE A 321 -22.19 12.20 6.10
C PHE A 321 -21.99 11.60 7.50
N ILE A 322 -22.36 12.35 8.52
CA ILE A 322 -22.33 11.92 9.93
C ILE A 322 -23.74 11.54 10.37
N GLU A 323 -23.88 10.39 11.01
CA GLU A 323 -25.07 9.99 11.76
C GLU A 323 -24.75 10.08 13.25
N GLU A 324 -25.47 10.94 13.98
CA GLU A 324 -25.37 11.04 15.42
C GLU A 324 -26.44 10.17 16.08
N LYS A 325 -25.98 9.26 16.96
CA LYS A 325 -26.82 8.42 17.83
C LYS A 325 -26.65 8.85 19.28
N ASP A 326 -27.45 8.32 20.21
CA ASP A 326 -27.45 8.78 21.60
C ASP A 326 -26.04 8.71 22.23
N PHE A 327 -25.31 7.63 21.98
CA PHE A 327 -23.98 7.37 22.54
C PHE A 327 -22.92 7.01 21.51
N SER A 328 -23.13 7.32 20.22
CA SER A 328 -22.12 7.10 19.17
C SER A 328 -22.21 8.11 18.03
N LEU A 329 -21.10 8.26 17.30
CA LEU A 329 -21.04 8.98 16.03
C LEU A 329 -20.61 8.00 14.95
N VAL A 330 -21.31 7.99 13.82
CA VAL A 330 -21.01 7.12 12.69
C VAL A 330 -20.69 7.99 11.48
N TRP A 331 -19.50 7.80 10.90
CA TRP A 331 -19.11 8.47 9.66
C TRP A 331 -19.35 7.53 8.47
N HIS A 332 -20.29 7.89 7.60
CA HIS A 332 -20.71 7.09 6.45
C HIS A 332 -20.00 7.57 5.19
N TYR A 333 -19.31 6.66 4.50
CA TYR A 333 -18.62 6.94 3.23
C TYR A 333 -19.07 6.04 2.07
N ARG A 334 -20.15 5.28 2.24
CA ARG A 334 -20.62 4.29 1.24
C ARG A 334 -21.04 4.88 -0.11
N LYS A 335 -21.28 6.20 -0.16
CA LYS A 335 -21.62 6.92 -1.40
C LYS A 335 -20.42 7.69 -1.98
N VAL A 336 -19.25 7.59 -1.35
CA VAL A 336 -18.00 8.21 -1.81
C VAL A 336 -17.36 7.29 -2.86
N GLU A 337 -16.62 7.87 -3.81
CA GLU A 337 -15.78 7.11 -4.73
C GLU A 337 -14.79 6.22 -3.95
N GLU A 338 -14.60 4.98 -4.40
CA GLU A 338 -13.95 3.91 -3.62
C GLU A 338 -12.52 4.28 -3.20
N SER A 339 -11.70 4.79 -4.13
CA SER A 339 -10.30 5.13 -3.84
C SER A 339 -10.17 6.31 -2.87
N LEU A 340 -11.03 7.32 -3.02
CA LEU A 340 -11.10 8.47 -2.11
C LEU A 340 -11.63 8.05 -0.73
N GLY A 341 -12.64 7.19 -0.69
CA GLY A 341 -13.24 6.66 0.54
C GLY A 341 -12.23 5.88 1.38
N GLU A 342 -11.46 4.98 0.77
CA GLU A 342 -10.39 4.24 1.45
C GLU A 342 -9.30 5.17 1.99
N LEU A 343 -8.83 6.12 1.18
CA LEU A 343 -7.81 7.10 1.59
C LEU A 343 -8.27 7.90 2.80
N ARG A 344 -9.47 8.49 2.75
CA ARG A 344 -10.03 9.33 3.83
C ARG A 344 -10.34 8.54 5.09
N THR A 345 -10.78 7.29 4.96
CA THR A 345 -10.99 6.40 6.11
C THR A 345 -9.68 6.14 6.85
N ASN A 346 -8.59 5.87 6.12
CA ASN A 346 -7.28 5.65 6.73
C ASN A 346 -6.74 6.91 7.45
N GLU A 347 -6.89 8.10 6.85
CA GLU A 347 -6.51 9.36 7.48
C GLU A 347 -7.33 9.66 8.74
N LEU A 348 -8.65 9.46 8.69
CA LEU A 348 -9.54 9.64 9.84
C LEU A 348 -9.17 8.68 10.98
N MET A 349 -8.95 7.40 10.67
CA MET A 349 -8.53 6.39 11.66
C MET A 349 -7.18 6.71 12.31
N ASN A 350 -6.24 7.32 11.58
CA ASN A 350 -4.98 7.76 12.14
C ASN A 350 -5.11 9.02 13.00
N THR A 351 -6.09 9.87 12.72
CA THR A 351 -6.35 11.11 13.49
C THR A 351 -7.09 10.81 14.79
N LEU A 352 -7.94 9.77 14.81
CA LEU A 352 -8.71 9.33 15.97
C LEU A 352 -7.95 8.40 16.93
N ARG A 353 -6.76 7.93 16.54
CA ARG A 353 -5.85 7.11 17.38
C ARG A 353 -4.84 7.99 18.08
#